data_AF-A0A947FT43-F1
#
_entry.id   AF-A0A947FT43-F1
#
_cell.length_a   1.000
_cell.length_b   1.000
_cell.length_c   1.000
_cell.angle_alpha   90.00
_cell.angle_beta   90.00
_cell.angle_gamma   90.00
#
_symmetry.space_group_name_H-M   'P 1'
#
loop_
_entity.id
_entity.type
_entity.pdbx_description
1 polymer ?
#
loop_
_entity_poly.entity_id
_entity_poly.type
_entity_poly.pdbx_seq_one_letter_code
_entity_poly.pdbx_strand_id
1 'polypeptide(L)'
;MTNIEQLAAQLGFLPSYKNCFGDEVSNSPQALEALIKALGYTTDSSEDIERAVVAEQNSLWTEGLPACVVIEDNERHYGIEVAIEK
;
A
#
# COMPACT_ATOMS: atom_id res chain seq x y z
N MET A 1 0.50 -17.04 3.33
CA MET A 1 0.14 -15.66 2.98
C MET A 1 -1.17 -15.72 2.23
N THR A 2 -2.21 -15.12 2.76
CA THR A 2 -3.53 -15.01 2.13
C THR A 2 -3.58 -13.79 1.19
N ASN A 3 -4.53 -13.72 0.26
CA ASN A 3 -4.66 -12.57 -0.65
C ASN A 3 -4.87 -11.25 0.13
N ILE A 4 -5.56 -11.30 1.27
CA ILE A 4 -5.78 -10.12 2.12
C ILE A 4 -4.51 -9.69 2.87
N GLU A 5 -3.67 -10.63 3.30
CA GLU A 5 -2.35 -10.34 3.88
C GLU A 5 -1.39 -9.78 2.82
N GLN A 6 -1.48 -10.26 1.58
CA GLN A 6 -0.69 -9.74 0.46
C GLN A 6 -1.08 -8.30 0.12
N LEU A 7 -2.38 -8.02 -0.02
CA LEU A 7 -2.88 -6.66 -0.21
C LEU A 7 -2.47 -5.75 0.95
N ALA A 8 -2.59 -6.25 2.18
CA ALA A 8 -2.20 -5.48 3.35
C ALA A 8 -0.71 -5.10 3.35
N ALA A 9 0.16 -6.02 2.93
CA ALA A 9 1.59 -5.76 2.81
C ALA A 9 1.90 -4.73 1.70
N GLN A 10 1.20 -4.78 0.57
CA GLN A 10 1.34 -3.78 -0.51
C GLN A 10 0.94 -2.38 -0.05
N LEU A 11 -0.11 -2.28 0.77
CA LEU A 11 -0.59 -1.02 1.35
C LEU A 11 0.25 -0.52 2.54
N GLY A 12 1.29 -1.27 2.93
CA GLY A 12 2.21 -0.89 4.01
C GLY A 12 1.73 -1.21 5.43
N PHE A 13 0.71 -2.07 5.60
CA PHE A 13 0.34 -2.53 6.94
C PHE A 13 1.40 -3.49 7.50
N LEU A 14 1.77 -3.26 8.77
CA LEU A 14 2.68 -4.14 9.49
C LEU A 14 1.96 -5.44 9.90
N PRO A 15 2.60 -6.62 9.82
CA PRO A 15 1.97 -7.89 10.19
C PRO A 15 1.78 -8.06 11.71
N SER A 16 2.67 -7.45 12.50
CA SER A 16 2.60 -7.40 13.96
C SER A 16 3.13 -6.06 14.46
N TYR A 17 2.80 -5.72 15.70
CA TYR A 17 3.32 -4.55 16.40
C TYR A 17 3.48 -4.85 17.89
N LYS A 18 4.30 -4.04 18.57
CA LYS A 18 4.37 -4.07 20.03
C LYS A 18 3.32 -3.15 20.64
N ASN A 19 2.50 -3.69 21.53
CA ASN A 19 1.54 -2.89 22.28
C ASN A 19 2.26 -2.04 23.36
N CYS A 20 1.51 -1.19 24.05
CA CYS A 20 2.04 -0.32 25.12
C CYS A 20 2.54 -1.07 26.37
N PHE A 21 2.25 -2.37 26.47
CA PHE A 21 2.73 -3.26 27.54
C PHE A 21 3.99 -4.04 27.13
N GLY A 22 4.43 -3.89 25.87
CA GLY A 22 5.59 -4.58 25.30
C GLY A 22 5.29 -5.94 24.69
N ASP A 23 4.04 -6.39 24.69
CA ASP A 23 3.64 -7.64 24.06
C ASP A 23 3.59 -7.50 22.54
N GLU A 24 3.96 -8.56 21.84
CA GLU A 24 3.80 -8.65 20.40
C GLU A 24 2.36 -9.05 20.05
N VAL A 25 1.70 -8.22 19.26
CA VAL A 25 0.32 -8.40 18.81
C VAL A 25 0.33 -8.57 17.29
N SER A 26 -0.15 -9.71 16.83
CA SER A 26 -0.37 -9.96 15.39
C SER A 26 -1.73 -9.44 14.95
N ASN A 27 -1.80 -8.92 13.73
CA ASN A 27 -3.07 -8.43 13.20
C ASN A 27 -4.04 -9.57 12.89
N SER A 28 -5.29 -9.43 13.32
CA SER A 28 -6.33 -10.38 12.94
C SER A 28 -6.78 -10.14 11.49
N PRO A 29 -7.20 -11.20 10.77
CA PRO A 29 -7.73 -11.04 9.41
C PRO A 29 -8.89 -10.05 9.31
N GLN A 30 -9.76 -10.01 10.31
CA GLN A 30 -10.90 -9.09 10.35
C GLN A 30 -10.45 -7.63 10.53
N ALA A 31 -9.39 -7.39 11.31
CA ALA A 31 -8.83 -6.05 11.46
C ALA A 31 -8.21 -5.56 10.16
N LEU A 32 -7.47 -6.44 9.45
CA LEU A 32 -6.91 -6.13 8.13
C LEU A 32 -8.02 -5.79 7.14
N GLU A 33 -9.09 -6.58 7.09
CA GLU A 33 -10.22 -6.32 6.20
C GLU A 33 -10.88 -4.96 6.47
N ALA A 34 -11.13 -4.63 7.75
CA ALA A 34 -11.73 -3.36 8.12
C ALA A 34 -10.85 -2.16 7.75
N LEU A 35 -9.53 -2.28 7.93
CA LEU A 35 -8.56 -1.24 7.57
C LEU A 35 -8.46 -1.05 6.05
N ILE A 36 -8.45 -2.15 5.28
CA ILE A 36 -8.44 -2.10 3.81
C ILE A 36 -9.71 -1.44 3.28
N LYS A 37 -10.89 -1.77 3.84
CA LYS A 37 -12.15 -1.07 3.52
C LYS A 37 -12.11 0.42 3.86
N ALA A 38 -11.49 0.78 4.99
CA ALA A 38 -11.35 2.18 5.40
C ALA A 38 -10.46 3.01 4.45
N LEU A 39 -9.50 2.38 3.77
CA LEU A 39 -8.70 3.00 2.71
C LEU A 39 -9.46 3.15 1.37
N GLY A 40 -10.66 2.59 1.27
CA GLY A 40 -11.53 2.71 0.09
C GLY A 40 -11.52 1.50 -0.84
N TYR A 41 -10.85 0.40 -0.48
CA TYR A 41 -10.87 -0.84 -1.27
C TYR A 41 -12.11 -1.68 -0.93
N THR A 42 -12.70 -2.31 -1.94
CA THR A 42 -13.77 -3.30 -1.76
C THR A 42 -13.14 -4.67 -1.47
N THR A 43 -13.66 -5.40 -0.48
CA THR A 43 -13.20 -6.76 -0.15
C THR A 43 -14.37 -7.72 0.08
N ASP A 44 -15.50 -7.46 -0.59
CA ASP A 44 -16.75 -8.19 -0.38
C ASP A 44 -16.74 -9.56 -1.09
N SER A 45 -15.88 -9.73 -2.12
CA SER A 45 -15.58 -11.03 -2.72
C SER A 45 -14.07 -11.30 -2.81
N SER A 46 -13.71 -12.57 -3.03
CA SER A 46 -12.32 -12.94 -3.32
C SER A 46 -11.81 -12.31 -4.61
N GLU A 47 -12.66 -12.14 -5.62
CA GLU A 47 -12.26 -11.47 -6.88
C GLU A 47 -11.96 -9.98 -6.66
N ASP A 48 -12.65 -9.31 -5.74
CA ASP A 48 -12.38 -7.90 -5.42
C ASP A 48 -10.97 -7.74 -4.81
N ILE A 49 -10.59 -8.65 -3.91
CA ILE A 49 -9.27 -8.65 -3.28
C ILE A 49 -8.19 -8.94 -4.33
N GLU A 50 -8.40 -9.93 -5.20
CA GLU A 50 -7.44 -10.24 -6.27
C GLU A 50 -7.26 -9.06 -7.23
N ARG A 51 -8.36 -8.40 -7.60
CA ARG A 51 -8.31 -7.20 -8.45
C ARG A 51 -7.55 -6.07 -7.79
N ALA A 52 -7.77 -5.83 -6.49
CA ALA A 52 -7.05 -4.82 -5.73
C ALA A 52 -5.55 -5.11 -5.67
N VAL A 53 -5.15 -6.36 -5.44
CA VAL A 53 -3.74 -6.79 -5.44
C VAL A 53 -3.07 -6.51 -6.78
N VAL A 54 -3.74 -6.85 -7.88
CA VAL A 54 -3.21 -6.64 -9.24
C VAL A 54 -3.17 -5.14 -9.58
N ALA A 55 -4.19 -4.37 -9.21
CA ALA A 55 -4.24 -2.94 -9.45
C ALA A 55 -3.11 -2.21 -8.70
N GLU A 56 -2.91 -2.52 -7.42
CA GLU A 56 -1.87 -1.92 -6.60
C GLU A 56 -0.47 -2.29 -7.08
N GLN A 57 -0.26 -3.53 -7.51
CA GLN A 57 1.02 -3.95 -8.07
C GLN A 57 1.37 -3.23 -9.38
N ASN A 58 0.35 -2.80 -10.13
CA ASN A 58 0.53 -2.12 -11.41
C ASN A 58 0.42 -0.59 -11.30
N SER A 59 0.03 -0.03 -10.14
CA SER A 59 -0.20 1.41 -9.95
C SER A 59 1.04 2.23 -10.33
N LEU A 60 2.21 1.79 -9.87
CA LEU A 60 3.52 2.37 -10.18
C LEU A 60 3.84 2.46 -11.68
N TRP A 61 3.27 1.57 -12.50
CA TRP A 61 3.50 1.54 -13.96
C TRP A 61 2.46 2.35 -14.71
N THR A 62 1.26 2.50 -14.14
CA THR A 62 0.18 3.28 -14.73
C THR A 62 0.26 4.78 -14.40
N GLU A 63 0.95 5.13 -13.31
CA GLU A 63 1.19 6.51 -12.90
C GLU A 63 2.46 7.05 -13.56
N GLY A 64 2.31 7.89 -14.60
CA GLY A 64 3.44 8.52 -15.29
C GLY A 64 4.19 9.57 -14.47
N LEU A 65 3.65 9.96 -13.31
CA LEU A 65 4.25 10.86 -12.33
C LEU A 65 3.88 10.39 -10.92
N PRO A 66 4.76 10.52 -9.92
CA PRO A 66 4.42 10.25 -8.54
C PRO A 66 3.36 11.24 -8.04
N ALA A 67 2.51 10.81 -7.09
CA ALA A 67 1.48 11.66 -6.50
C ALA A 67 2.03 12.96 -5.88
N CYS A 68 3.23 12.90 -5.30
CA CYS A 68 3.97 14.05 -4.79
C CYS A 68 5.46 13.71 -4.69
N VAL A 69 6.33 14.72 -4.82
CA VAL A 69 7.76 14.63 -4.52
C VAL A 69 8.08 15.63 -3.42
N VAL A 70 8.62 15.14 -2.31
CA VAL A 70 9.11 15.96 -1.19
C VAL A 70 10.62 16.00 -1.26
N ILE A 71 11.21 17.20 -1.25
CA ILE A 71 12.65 17.38 -1.45
C ILE A 71 13.23 18.26 -0.34
N GLU A 72 14.43 17.92 0.13
CA GLU A 72 15.14 18.71 1.12
C GLU A 72 15.62 20.04 0.53
N ASP A 73 15.58 21.10 1.33
CA ASP A 73 15.91 22.47 0.92
C ASP A 73 17.39 22.65 0.52
N ASN A 74 18.27 21.73 0.95
CA ASN A 74 19.70 21.74 0.61
C ASN A 74 19.97 21.28 -0.85
N GLU A 75 19.02 20.62 -1.53
CA GLU A 75 19.16 20.15 -2.90
C GLU A 75 18.75 21.25 -3.91
N ARG A 76 19.64 22.18 -4.24
CA ARG A 76 19.32 23.36 -5.09
C ARG A 76 18.98 23.07 -6.57
N HIS A 77 18.92 21.81 -7.01
CA HIS A 77 18.58 21.45 -8.38
C HIS A 77 17.52 20.35 -8.40
N TYR A 78 16.38 20.64 -9.02
CA TYR A 78 15.27 19.69 -9.15
C TYR A 78 15.00 19.45 -10.63
N GLY A 79 15.01 18.18 -11.03
CA GLY A 79 14.54 17.72 -12.33
C GLY A 79 13.58 16.56 -12.12
N ILE A 80 12.36 16.69 -12.63
CA ILE A 80 11.43 15.56 -12.69
C ILE A 80 11.75 14.82 -13.99
N GLU A 81 12.40 13.67 -13.88
CA GLU A 81 12.59 12.78 -15.02
C GLU A 81 11.29 12.01 -15.27
N VAL A 82 10.59 12.38 -16.34
CA VAL A 82 9.41 11.66 -16.82
C VAL A 82 9.89 10.61 -17.80
N ALA A 83 9.89 9.34 -17.39
CA ALA A 83 10.11 8.23 -18.29
C ALA A 83 8.84 8.00 -19.12
N ILE A 84 8.90 8.29 -20.43
CA ILE A 84 7.85 7.90 -21.38
C ILE A 84 8.37 6.66 -22.11
N GLU A 85 7.84 5.49 -21.78
CA GLU A 85 8.08 4.28 -22.58
C GLU A 85 7.36 4.41 -23.94
N LYS A 86 8.08 4.07 -25.02
CA LYS A 86 7.63 4.18 -26.42
C LYS A 86 6.94 2.93 -26.91
#